data_AF-A0AA43JGS8-F1
#
_entry.id   AF-A0AA43JGS8-F1
#
_cell.length_a   1.000
_cell.length_b   1.000
_cell.length_c   1.000
_cell.angle_alpha   90.00
_cell.angle_beta   90.00
_cell.angle_gamma   90.00
#
_symmetry.space_group_name_H-M   'P 1'
#
loop_
_entity.id
_entity.type
_entity.pdbx_description
1 polymer ?
#
loop_
_entity_poly.entity_id
_entity_poly.type
_entity_poly.pdbx_seq_one_letter_code
_entity_poly.pdbx_strand_id
1 'polypeptide(L)'
;MYEQSLARRGFVADPSQRRAVERLQRLFEEWGAYKARRNTALKRLLVKPPLPKGVYLWGAVGRGKSFLMDAFYLCVPLVRKRRVHFHHFMREIHRELEGL
;
A
#
# COMPACT_ATOMS: atom_id res chain seq x y z
N MET A 1 -15.22 3.26 6.56
CA MET A 1 -13.99 3.32 7.39
C MET A 1 -13.24 4.66 7.30
N TYR A 2 -12.92 5.18 6.11
CA TYR A 2 -12.16 6.44 5.97
C TYR A 2 -12.84 7.66 6.62
N GLU A 3 -14.08 7.98 6.22
CA GLU A 3 -14.82 9.14 6.74
C GLU A 3 -15.04 9.07 8.26
N GLN A 4 -15.37 7.88 8.77
CA GLN A 4 -15.53 7.61 10.21
C GLN A 4 -14.22 7.80 11.01
N SER A 5 -13.06 7.58 10.38
CA SER A 5 -11.76 7.67 11.05
C SER A 5 -11.22 9.10 11.08
N LEU A 6 -11.56 9.92 10.09
CA LEU A 6 -11.21 11.35 10.05
C LEU A 6 -11.90 12.13 11.18
N ALA A 7 -13.20 11.89 11.36
CA ALA A 7 -14.00 12.54 12.41
C ALA A 7 -13.47 12.23 13.82
N ARG A 8 -12.96 11.01 14.05
CA ARG A 8 -12.47 10.57 15.36
C ARG A 8 -11.08 11.11 15.74
N ARG A 9 -10.32 11.66 14.78
CA ARG A 9 -8.92 12.08 14.98
C ARG A 9 -8.68 13.57 14.68
N GLY A 10 -9.72 14.34 14.38
CA GLY A 10 -9.61 15.78 14.09
C GLY A 10 -8.87 16.11 12.79
N PHE A 11 -8.80 15.17 11.84
CA PHE A 11 -8.19 15.43 10.54
C PHE A 11 -9.19 16.11 9.61
N VAL A 12 -8.81 17.25 9.04
CA VAL A 12 -9.61 17.93 8.01
C VAL A 12 -9.49 17.14 6.71
N ALA A 13 -10.61 16.60 6.22
CA ALA A 13 -10.69 15.97 4.92
C ALA A 13 -10.33 17.01 3.85
N ASP A 14 -9.12 16.94 3.29
CA ASP A 14 -8.71 17.82 2.21
C ASP A 14 -8.81 17.09 0.85
N PRO A 15 -8.95 17.82 -0.28
CA PRO A 15 -9.06 17.21 -1.61
C PRO A 15 -7.87 16.31 -1.97
N SER A 16 -6.68 16.55 -1.40
CA SER A 16 -5.50 15.73 -1.67
C SER A 16 -5.56 14.38 -0.96
N GLN A 17 -6.11 14.32 0.26
CA GLN A 17 -6.34 13.06 0.96
C GLN A 17 -7.37 12.21 0.23
N ARG A 18 -8.44 12.82 -0.31
CA ARG A 18 -9.44 12.10 -1.11
C ARG A 18 -8.82 11.45 -2.35
N ARG A 19 -8.01 12.20 -3.11
CA ARG A 19 -7.28 11.66 -4.27
C ARG A 19 -6.34 10.52 -3.88
N ALA A 20 -5.68 10.63 -2.73
CA ALA A 20 -4.83 9.55 -2.23
C ALA A 20 -5.65 8.29 -1.91
N VAL A 21 -6.80 8.43 -1.25
CA VAL A 21 -7.72 7.30 -0.98
C VAL A 21 -8.21 6.67 -2.26
N GLU A 22 -8.67 7.46 -3.24
CA GLU A 22 -9.13 6.95 -4.54
C GLU A 22 -8.04 6.17 -5.26
N ARG A 23 -6.79 6.66 -5.25
CA ARG A 23 -5.68 5.95 -5.89
C ARG A 23 -5.32 4.66 -5.15
N LEU A 24 -5.37 4.64 -3.82
CA LEU A 24 -5.16 3.45 -3.00
C LEU A 24 -6.29 2.43 -3.21
N GLN A 25 -7.54 2.88 -3.34
CA GLN A 25 -8.69 2.03 -3.67
C GLN A 25 -8.51 1.35 -5.03
N ARG A 26 -8.09 2.08 -6.06
CA ARG A 26 -7.75 1.48 -7.36
C ARG A 26 -6.65 0.43 -7.23
N LEU A 27 -5.60 0.71 -6.45
CA LEU A 27 -4.53 -0.26 -6.21
C LEU A 27 -5.05 -1.53 -5.51
N PHE A 28 -5.97 -1.39 -4.56
CA PHE A 28 -6.62 -2.54 -3.91
C PHE A 28 -7.34 -3.42 -4.93
N GLU A 29 -8.12 -2.81 -5.82
CA GLU A 29 -8.88 -3.51 -6.87
C GLU A 29 -7.96 -4.19 -7.89
N GLU A 30 -6.91 -3.50 -8.32
CA GLU A 30 -5.86 -4.03 -9.20
C GLU A 30 -5.20 -5.29 -8.59
N TRP A 31 -4.89 -5.27 -7.29
CA TRP A 31 -4.37 -6.45 -6.59
C TRP A 31 -5.41 -7.58 -6.48
N GLY A 32 -6.68 -7.25 -6.24
CA GLY A 32 -7.77 -8.21 -6.25
C GLY A 32 -7.88 -8.94 -7.60
N ALA A 33 -7.89 -8.17 -8.70
CA ALA A 33 -7.94 -8.70 -10.06
C ALA A 33 -6.68 -9.53 -10.41
N TYR A 34 -5.49 -9.04 -10.03
CA TYR A 34 -4.23 -9.78 -10.23
C TYR A 34 -4.27 -11.15 -9.55
N LYS A 35 -4.76 -11.22 -8.30
CA LYS A 35 -4.90 -12.49 -7.57
C LYS A 35 -5.96 -13.41 -8.18
N ALA A 36 -7.10 -12.86 -8.62
CA ALA A 36 -8.16 -13.63 -9.23
C ALA A 36 -7.68 -14.36 -10.50
N ARG A 37 -6.85 -13.71 -11.32
CA ARG A 37 -6.23 -14.32 -12.51
C ARG A 37 -5.26 -15.46 -12.19
N ARG A 38 -4.77 -15.54 -10.95
CA ARG A 38 -3.75 -16.50 -10.47
C ARG A 38 -4.24 -17.34 -9.28
N ASN A 39 -5.55 -17.62 -9.21
CA ASN A 39 -6.15 -18.31 -8.06
C ASN A 39 -5.72 -19.78 -7.92
N THR A 40 -5.46 -20.50 -9.02
CA THR A 40 -5.03 -21.91 -9.04
C THR A 40 -3.51 -22.07 -9.27
N ALA A 41 -2.91 -23.18 -8.80
CA ALA A 41 -1.49 -23.50 -9.00
C ALA A 41 -1.08 -23.49 -10.49
N LEU A 42 -1.86 -24.12 -11.37
CA LEU A 42 -1.60 -24.14 -12.82
C LEU A 42 -1.60 -22.72 -13.41
N LYS A 43 -2.59 -21.88 -13.06
CA LYS A 43 -2.67 -20.48 -13.51
C LYS A 43 -1.50 -19.65 -13.00
N ARG A 44 -0.98 -19.92 -11.80
CA ARG A 44 0.21 -19.22 -11.28
C ARG A 44 1.47 -19.51 -12.10
N LEU A 45 1.55 -20.69 -12.74
CA LEU A 45 2.69 -21.07 -13.58
C LEU A 45 2.59 -20.47 -14.99
N LEU A 46 1.40 -20.54 -15.60
CA LEU A 46 1.19 -20.16 -17.00
C LEU A 46 0.81 -18.68 -17.21
N VAL A 47 0.06 -18.09 -16.27
CA VAL A 47 -0.49 -16.73 -16.41
C VAL A 47 0.39 -15.74 -15.66
N LYS A 48 1.16 -14.94 -16.40
CA LYS A 48 2.03 -13.87 -15.87
C LYS A 48 1.50 -12.48 -16.26
N PRO A 49 0.38 -12.03 -15.66
CA PRO A 49 -0.14 -10.69 -15.92
C PRO A 49 0.83 -9.64 -15.36
N PRO A 50 0.83 -8.42 -15.89
CA PRO A 50 1.66 -7.34 -15.36
C PRO A 50 1.28 -7.05 -13.90
N LEU A 51 2.29 -6.71 -13.11
CA LEU A 51 2.09 -6.31 -11.71
C LEU A 51 1.40 -4.93 -11.64
N PRO A 52 0.47 -4.72 -10.69
CA PRO A 52 -0.06 -3.40 -10.40
C PRO A 52 1.06 -2.42 -10.04
N LYS A 53 0.97 -1.19 -10.57
CA LYS A 53 1.94 -0.14 -10.23
C LYS A 53 1.70 0.39 -8.82
N GLY A 54 2.77 0.56 -8.04
CA GLY A 54 2.70 1.09 -6.69
C GLY A 54 2.19 2.54 -6.62
N VAL A 55 2.02 3.03 -5.39
CA VAL A 55 1.59 4.39 -5.07
C VAL A 55 2.64 5.07 -4.21
N TYR A 56 3.05 6.28 -4.60
CA TYR A 56 3.93 7.13 -3.82
C TYR A 56 3.14 8.30 -3.24
N LEU A 57 2.94 8.28 -1.91
CA LEU A 57 2.23 9.35 -1.20
C LEU A 57 3.24 10.44 -0.79
N TRP A 58 3.04 11.66 -1.29
CA TRP A 58 3.88 12.81 -1.00
C TRP A 58 3.03 14.00 -0.54
N GLY A 59 3.67 14.99 0.09
CA GLY A 59 3.02 16.19 0.61
C GLY A 59 3.55 16.59 2.00
N ALA A 60 3.06 17.70 2.53
CA ALA A 60 3.53 18.28 3.79
C ALA A 60 3.44 17.32 5.00
N VAL A 61 4.27 17.58 6.01
CA VAL A 61 4.24 16.87 7.30
C VAL A 61 2.87 17.06 7.98
N GLY A 62 2.40 16.06 8.74
CA GLY A 62 1.13 16.14 9.47
C GLY A 62 -0.14 15.88 8.65
N ARG A 63 -0.05 15.68 7.33
CA ARG A 63 -1.22 15.47 6.44
C ARG A 63 -1.82 14.05 6.44
N GLY A 64 -1.49 13.21 7.41
CA GLY A 64 -2.11 11.88 7.54
C GLY A 64 -1.63 10.80 6.54
N LYS A 65 -0.52 11.01 5.82
CA LYS A 65 0.04 10.00 4.88
C LYS A 65 0.27 8.64 5.53
N SER A 66 0.88 8.63 6.74
CA SER A 66 1.13 7.40 7.49
C SER A 66 -0.17 6.68 7.85
N PHE A 67 -1.21 7.44 8.23
CA PHE A 67 -2.53 6.90 8.53
C PHE A 67 -3.19 6.27 7.30
N LEU A 68 -3.13 6.92 6.13
CA LEU A 68 -3.64 6.34 4.88
C LEU A 68 -2.93 5.04 4.52
N MET A 69 -1.60 5.02 4.68
CA MET A 69 -0.80 3.82 4.44
C MET A 69 -1.13 2.70 5.44
N ASP A 70 -1.38 3.03 6.71
CA ASP A 70 -1.83 2.09 7.74
C ASP A 70 -3.17 1.44 7.37
N ALA A 71 -4.15 2.27 7.04
CA ALA A 71 -5.47 1.80 6.64
C ALA A 71 -5.39 0.88 5.40
N PHE A 72 -4.60 1.28 4.40
CA PHE A 72 -4.38 0.47 3.21
C PHE A 72 -3.68 -0.86 3.51
N TYR A 73 -2.64 -0.83 4.35
CA TYR A 73 -1.93 -2.05 4.75
C TYR A 73 -2.86 -3.05 5.45
N LEU A 74 -3.79 -2.57 6.27
CA LEU A 74 -4.74 -3.44 6.97
C LEU A 74 -5.77 -4.08 6.03
N CYS A 75 -6.23 -3.35 5.01
CA CYS A 75 -7.30 -3.85 4.14
C CYS A 75 -6.81 -4.59 2.88
N VAL A 76 -5.64 -4.25 2.32
CA VAL A 76 -5.19 -4.77 1.02
C VAL A 76 -5.19 -6.32 0.99
N PRO A 77 -5.68 -6.96 -0.10
CA PRO A 77 -5.91 -8.40 -0.14
C PRO A 77 -4.63 -9.22 -0.35
N LEU A 78 -3.49 -8.75 0.17
CA LEU A 78 -2.20 -9.43 0.12
C LEU A 78 -1.91 -10.09 1.46
N VAL A 79 -1.57 -11.38 1.43
CA VAL A 79 -1.18 -12.11 2.65
C VAL A 79 0.28 -11.82 2.99
N ARG A 80 1.16 -11.98 2.01
CA ARG A 80 2.60 -11.71 2.14
C ARG A 80 2.86 -10.23 1.85
N LYS A 81 2.84 -9.43 2.90
CA LYS A 81 3.15 -8.00 2.86
C LYS A 81 3.95 -7.63 4.10
N ARG A 82 4.89 -6.69 3.95
CA ARG A 82 5.73 -6.17 5.03
C ARG A 82 5.54 -4.65 5.09
N ARG A 83 5.40 -4.10 6.30
CA ARG A 83 5.44 -2.66 6.55
C ARG A 83 6.78 -2.32 7.20
N VAL A 84 7.51 -1.38 6.61
CA VAL A 84 8.84 -0.96 7.10
C VAL A 84 8.91 0.56 7.10
N HIS A 85 9.51 1.14 8.12
CA HIS A 85 9.90 2.55 8.08
C HIS A 85 11.22 2.70 7.32
N PHE A 86 11.34 3.76 6.51
CA PHE A 86 12.46 3.96 5.60
C PHE A 86 13.84 3.78 6.24
N HIS A 87 14.09 4.34 7.43
CA HIS A 87 15.38 4.19 8.11
C HIS A 87 15.71 2.73 8.49
N HIS A 88 14.72 1.94 8.91
CA HIS A 88 14.93 0.52 9.17
C HIS A 88 15.23 -0.24 7.88
N PHE A 89 14.53 0.10 6.80
CA PHE A 89 14.77 -0.49 5.48
C PHE A 89 16.18 -0.21 4.96
N MET A 90 16.66 1.04 5.03
CA MET A 90 18.01 1.40 4.59
C MET A 90 19.08 0.71 5.44
N ARG A 91 18.87 0.57 6.75
CA ARG A 91 19.79 -0.18 7.64
C ARG A 91 19.85 -1.67 7.29
N GLU A 92 18.73 -2.26 6.92
CA GLU A 92 18.66 -3.66 6.46
C GLU A 92 19.47 -3.83 5.16
N ILE A 93 19.26 -2.95 4.17
CA ILE A 93 20.03 -2.97 2.91
C ILE A 93 21.53 -2.81 3.15
N HIS A 94 21.95 -1.84 3.98
CA HIS A 94 23.39 -1.65 4.23
C HIS A 94 24.02 -2.89 4.86
N ARG A 95 23.33 -3.54 5.80
CA ARG A 95 23.80 -4.80 6.41
C ARG A 95 23.91 -5.95 5.41
N GLU A 96 22.96 -6.07 4.49
CA GLU A 96 23.02 -7.08 3.43
C GLU A 96 24.17 -6.81 2.45
N LEU A 97 24.47 -5.54 2.16
CA LEU A 97 25.59 -5.16 1.29
C LEU A 97 26.96 -5.33 1.97
N GLU A 98 27.08 -5.06 3.26
CA GLU A 98 28.33 -5.23 4.04
C GLU A 98 28.67 -6.71 4.29
N GLY A 99 27.70 -7.61 4.20
CA GLY A 99 27.88 -9.06 4.35
C GLY A 99 28.12 -9.83 3.04
N LEU A 100 28.19 -9.13 1.91
CA LEU A 100 28.59 -9.65 0.59
C LEU A 100 30.07 -9.35 0.33
#